data_AF-A0ABD3JZY9-F1
#
_entry.id   AF-A0ABD3JZY9-F1
#
_cell.length_a   1.000
_cell.length_b   1.000
_cell.length_c   1.000
_cell.angle_alpha   90.00
_cell.angle_beta   90.00
_cell.angle_gamma   90.00
#
_symmetry.space_group_name_H-M   'P 1'
#
loop_
_entity.id
_entity.type
_entity.pdbx_description
1 polymer ?
#
loop_
_entity_poly.entity_id
_entity_poly.type
_entity_poly.pdbx_seq_one_letter_code
_entity_poly.pdbx_strand_id
1 'polypeptide(L)'
;MEQETGREGDETETETETEALRRKSAGSRTRRRPRRGGRKRRSIKAYLAKLQLRSSIGRRCSCLLRCFPRRSPGRFPPATGMATLRVPAVVPSPSDDCQRLRKAFEGWGTDEKAIIWVLGHRNASQRRLISETYQQLYDQPLVDSLHSELSGDFGKAVIFWTYDPPVRDAILANEALQTKRKGINHLLPIVEIACATSPHHLIAVRQAYCSLYNCSLEEDILSTISSPFRKTLVGLVSPYRYDKEVVNMDVANSEAALLHEAIERKQLDQDSVLWVLGTRNIFQLRATFQCYEQNYGSPVDEV
;
A
#
# COMPACT_ATOMS: atom_id res chain seq x y z
N MET A 1 -71.66 9.85 -16.85
CA MET A 1 -71.94 10.24 -15.47
C MET A 1 -70.64 10.79 -14.90
N GLU A 2 -70.26 12.04 -15.21
CA GLU A 2 -70.87 13.30 -14.70
C GLU A 2 -70.80 13.37 -13.17
N GLN A 3 -70.43 14.44 -12.48
CA GLN A 3 -70.05 15.84 -12.77
C GLN A 3 -69.47 16.34 -11.41
N GLU A 4 -68.32 17.03 -11.37
CA GLU A 4 -68.18 18.50 -11.29
C GLU A 4 -68.89 19.23 -10.14
N THR A 5 -68.13 20.12 -9.49
CA THR A 5 -68.40 21.51 -9.04
C THR A 5 -67.67 21.76 -7.71
N GLY A 6 -66.87 22.81 -7.48
CA GLY A 6 -66.64 24.06 -8.20
C GLY A 6 -66.94 25.27 -7.28
N ARG A 7 -66.06 26.29 -7.31
CA ARG A 7 -66.14 27.70 -6.83
C ARG A 7 -65.38 28.05 -5.53
N GLU A 8 -64.32 28.88 -5.59
CA GLU A 8 -64.27 30.36 -5.82
C GLU A 8 -64.90 31.12 -4.64
N GLY A 9 -64.32 32.16 -4.04
CA GLY A 9 -63.12 32.98 -4.20
C GLY A 9 -63.13 34.02 -3.06
N ASP A 10 -62.11 34.88 -2.97
CA ASP A 10 -62.24 36.36 -2.96
C ASP A 10 -61.03 37.05 -2.26
N GLU A 11 -60.62 38.13 -2.89
CA GLU A 11 -59.51 39.02 -2.57
C GLU A 11 -59.95 40.10 -1.56
N THR A 12 -59.00 40.73 -0.84
CA THR A 12 -58.91 42.21 -0.63
C THR A 12 -57.90 42.60 0.46
N GLU A 13 -56.85 43.27 -0.01
CA GLU A 13 -56.29 44.56 0.46
C GLU A 13 -56.25 44.89 1.96
N THR A 14 -55.04 45.20 2.46
CA THR A 14 -54.75 46.48 3.13
C THR A 14 -53.24 46.76 3.10
N GLU A 15 -52.83 47.64 2.19
CA GLU A 15 -51.62 48.46 2.34
C GLU A 15 -51.93 49.63 3.31
N THR A 16 -50.95 50.03 4.11
CA THR A 16 -50.40 51.40 4.19
C THR A 16 -49.90 51.77 5.60
N GLU A 17 -48.81 52.56 5.61
CA GLU A 17 -48.28 53.40 6.71
C GLU A 17 -47.48 52.69 7.82
N THR A 18 -46.24 53.05 8.16
CA THR A 18 -45.48 54.28 7.88
C THR A 18 -43.99 54.06 8.14
N GLU A 19 -43.21 54.48 7.15
CA GLU A 19 -41.84 54.92 7.22
C GLU A 19 -41.78 56.30 7.89
N ALA A 20 -40.99 56.51 8.97
CA ALA A 20 -40.24 57.77 9.22
C ALA A 20 -39.62 57.85 10.63
N LEU A 21 -38.27 57.94 10.66
CA LEU A 21 -37.38 58.74 11.53
C LEU A 21 -36.05 57.97 11.67
N ARG A 22 -35.12 58.01 10.71
CA ARG A 22 -34.33 59.13 10.15
C ARG A 22 -33.58 59.98 11.21
N ARG A 23 -32.24 59.83 11.13
CA ARG A 23 -31.16 60.86 11.21
C ARG A 23 -30.47 61.12 12.55
N LYS A 24 -29.15 60.84 12.56
CA LYS A 24 -28.00 61.77 12.55
C LYS A 24 -26.72 60.92 12.76
N SER A 25 -25.54 61.14 12.19
CA SER A 25 -24.97 62.26 11.44
C SER A 25 -23.61 61.85 10.84
N ALA A 26 -23.20 62.62 9.83
CA ALA A 26 -22.06 62.47 8.93
C ALA A 26 -20.65 62.50 9.57
N GLY A 27 -19.69 61.96 8.83
CA GLY A 27 -18.24 62.14 9.05
C GLY A 27 -17.40 61.64 7.88
N SER A 28 -17.28 62.47 6.85
CA SER A 28 -16.46 62.27 5.65
C SER A 28 -14.96 62.19 5.95
N ARG A 29 -14.24 61.22 5.35
CA ARG A 29 -12.82 61.36 5.00
C ARG A 29 -12.47 60.54 3.76
N THR A 30 -12.16 61.27 2.70
CA THR A 30 -11.53 60.84 1.47
C THR A 30 -10.15 60.23 1.73
N ARG A 31 -9.83 59.07 1.13
CA ARG A 31 -8.46 58.72 0.71
C ARG A 31 -8.42 57.52 -0.26
N ARG A 32 -8.13 57.87 -1.52
CA ARG A 32 -7.27 57.18 -2.51
C ARG A 32 -7.60 55.72 -2.91
N ARG A 33 -8.12 55.59 -4.14
CA ARG A 33 -7.97 54.39 -4.98
C ARG A 33 -6.49 54.02 -5.14
N PRO A 34 -6.08 52.76 -5.02
CA PRO A 34 -4.88 52.27 -5.65
C PRO A 34 -5.17 51.77 -7.07
N ARG A 35 -4.18 52.03 -7.92
CA ARG A 35 -4.16 51.89 -9.38
C ARG A 35 -4.25 50.44 -9.85
N ARG A 36 -4.79 50.27 -11.07
CA ARG A 36 -4.58 49.11 -11.94
C ARG A 36 -3.08 48.76 -11.97
N GLY A 37 -2.73 47.56 -11.50
CA GLY A 37 -1.41 46.95 -11.63
C GLY A 37 -1.56 45.57 -12.27
N GLY A 38 -0.87 45.35 -13.39
CA GLY A 38 -1.13 44.32 -14.37
C GLY A 38 -1.09 42.86 -13.91
N ARG A 39 -1.77 42.03 -14.70
CA ARG A 39 -1.58 40.57 -14.82
C ARG A 39 -0.08 40.26 -14.88
N LYS A 40 0.53 39.86 -13.77
CA LYS A 40 1.73 39.03 -13.83
C LYS A 40 1.26 37.60 -14.02
N ARG A 41 1.24 37.16 -15.29
CA ARG A 41 1.30 35.73 -15.65
C ARG A 41 2.45 35.15 -14.83
N ARG A 42 2.12 34.46 -13.73
CA ARG A 42 3.11 33.65 -13.02
C ARG A 42 3.51 32.58 -14.02
N SER A 43 4.73 32.69 -14.53
CA SER A 43 5.25 31.77 -15.53
C SER A 43 5.05 30.34 -15.04
N ILE A 44 4.61 29.45 -15.93
CA ILE A 44 4.51 28.01 -15.68
C ILE A 44 5.86 27.45 -15.19
N LYS A 45 7.00 28.12 -15.49
CA LYS A 45 8.32 27.81 -14.90
C LYS A 45 8.35 27.90 -13.37
N ALA A 46 7.59 28.79 -12.72
CA ALA A 46 7.54 28.89 -11.27
C ALA A 46 6.74 27.76 -10.61
N TYR A 47 5.82 27.14 -11.35
CA TYR A 47 5.11 25.93 -10.92
C TYR A 47 5.97 24.67 -11.16
N LEU A 48 6.71 24.63 -12.27
CA LEU A 48 7.63 23.53 -12.60
C LEU A 48 8.92 23.54 -11.77
N ALA A 49 9.34 24.68 -11.23
CA ALA A 49 10.51 24.77 -10.34
C ALA A 49 10.25 24.18 -8.93
N LYS A 50 8.99 24.07 -8.49
CA LYS A 50 8.62 23.29 -7.28
C LYS A 50 8.54 21.79 -7.53
N LEU A 51 8.60 21.37 -8.79
CA LEU A 51 8.56 19.97 -9.24
C LEU A 51 9.93 19.44 -9.68
N GLN A 52 11.03 20.16 -9.43
CA GLN A 52 12.39 19.63 -9.62
C GLN A 52 12.76 18.63 -8.52
N LEU A 53 12.14 17.45 -8.55
CA LEU A 53 12.69 16.20 -8.05
C LEU A 53 13.66 15.65 -9.10
N ARG A 54 14.78 16.34 -9.30
CA ARG A 54 15.98 15.76 -9.93
C ARG A 54 17.12 15.83 -8.94
N SER A 55 17.25 14.76 -8.15
CA SER A 55 18.46 14.24 -7.49
C SER A 55 18.09 13.50 -6.20
N SER A 56 17.35 12.39 -6.29
CA SER A 56 17.27 11.34 -5.24
C SER A 56 16.43 10.12 -5.64
N ILE A 57 15.68 10.17 -6.74
CA ILE A 57 14.83 9.06 -7.19
C ILE A 57 15.62 7.86 -7.77
N GLY A 58 16.91 8.01 -8.06
CA GLY A 58 17.70 6.98 -8.73
C GLY A 58 18.02 5.69 -7.98
N ARG A 59 17.41 5.35 -6.83
CA ARG A 59 17.76 4.09 -6.10
C ARG A 59 16.67 3.35 -5.31
N ARG A 60 15.40 3.79 -5.24
CA ARG A 60 14.48 3.22 -4.20
C ARG A 60 13.05 2.82 -4.60
N CYS A 61 12.65 2.87 -5.86
CA CYS A 61 11.49 2.11 -6.34
C CYS A 61 11.98 0.95 -7.21
N SER A 62 12.52 -0.08 -6.57
CA SER A 62 13.01 -1.28 -7.25
C SER A 62 12.32 -2.55 -6.74
N CYS A 63 11.21 -2.48 -6.02
CA CYS A 63 10.63 -3.69 -5.42
C CYS A 63 10.02 -4.62 -6.49
N LEU A 64 9.50 -4.07 -7.59
CA LEU A 64 9.06 -4.87 -8.75
C LEU A 64 10.23 -5.51 -9.53
N LEU A 65 11.42 -4.89 -9.51
CA LEU A 65 12.55 -5.25 -10.38
C LEU A 65 13.80 -5.80 -9.66
N ARG A 66 13.92 -5.69 -8.32
CA ARG A 66 14.97 -6.41 -7.55
C ARG A 66 14.72 -7.91 -7.49
N CYS A 67 13.50 -8.36 -7.80
CA CYS A 67 13.17 -9.76 -8.02
C CYS A 67 13.66 -10.27 -9.40
N PHE A 68 14.22 -9.40 -10.24
CA PHE A 68 14.63 -9.71 -11.61
C PHE A 68 16.10 -9.29 -11.78
N PRO A 69 17.07 -10.18 -11.53
CA PRO A 69 18.46 -9.86 -11.77
C PRO A 69 18.66 -9.52 -13.26
N ARG A 70 19.19 -8.32 -13.55
CA ARG A 70 19.78 -8.00 -14.86
C ARG A 70 20.92 -9.00 -15.11
N ARG A 71 20.72 -10.02 -15.94
CA ARG A 71 21.79 -10.90 -16.43
C ARG A 71 21.55 -11.33 -17.87
N SER A 72 22.64 -11.35 -18.61
CA SER A 72 22.84 -11.68 -20.02
C SER A 72 22.23 -13.03 -20.43
N PRO A 73 21.94 -13.26 -21.72
CA PRO A 73 21.28 -14.46 -22.20
C PRO A 73 22.26 -15.65 -22.15
N GLY A 74 22.06 -16.57 -21.22
CA GLY A 74 22.83 -17.81 -21.16
C GLY A 74 22.59 -18.59 -19.87
N ARG A 75 21.88 -19.71 -19.99
CA ARG A 75 21.58 -20.73 -18.95
C ARG A 75 21.13 -20.16 -17.60
N PHE A 76 19.83 -20.28 -17.34
CA PHE A 76 19.28 -20.16 -16.00
C PHE A 76 19.75 -21.34 -15.14
N PRO A 77 20.62 -21.17 -14.13
CA PRO A 77 20.51 -22.00 -12.95
C PRO A 77 19.22 -21.60 -12.22
N PRO A 78 18.49 -22.54 -11.59
CA PRO A 78 17.35 -22.18 -10.76
C PRO A 78 17.82 -21.16 -9.71
N ALA A 79 17.08 -20.06 -9.57
CA ALA A 79 17.32 -19.10 -8.52
C ALA A 79 17.00 -19.76 -7.17
N THR A 80 17.96 -20.47 -6.59
CA THR A 80 17.93 -20.86 -5.18
C THR A 80 18.08 -19.61 -4.35
N GLY A 81 16.96 -18.92 -4.10
CA GLY A 81 16.87 -17.90 -3.06
C GLY A 81 17.17 -18.56 -1.72
N MET A 82 18.41 -18.45 -1.26
CA MET A 82 18.81 -19.04 0.01
C MET A 82 18.18 -18.21 1.14
N ALA A 83 17.20 -18.78 1.84
CA ALA A 83 16.74 -18.22 3.11
C ALA A 83 17.96 -18.00 4.03
N THR A 84 18.06 -16.83 4.65
CA THR A 84 19.21 -16.45 5.48
C THR A 84 19.09 -16.94 6.93
N LEU A 85 17.87 -17.31 7.34
CA LEU A 85 17.58 -17.83 8.67
C LEU A 85 18.37 -19.12 8.91
N ARG A 86 19.13 -19.17 10.00
CA ARG A 86 19.83 -20.36 10.46
C ARG A 86 19.09 -20.95 11.64
N VAL A 87 18.58 -22.17 11.48
CA VAL A 87 17.95 -22.96 12.54
C VAL A 87 18.99 -23.96 13.06
N PRO A 88 19.17 -24.12 14.38
CA PRO A 88 20.10 -25.10 14.93
C PRO A 88 19.70 -26.53 14.57
N ALA A 89 20.69 -27.42 14.48
CA ALA A 89 20.46 -28.83 14.12
C ALA A 89 19.57 -29.55 15.15
N VAL A 90 19.71 -29.19 16.43
CA VAL A 90 18.85 -29.65 17.51
C VAL A 90 18.02 -28.47 18.00
N VAL A 91 16.70 -28.60 17.86
CA VAL A 91 15.74 -27.57 18.25
C VAL A 91 15.18 -27.95 19.62
N PRO A 92 15.27 -27.07 20.64
CA PRO A 92 14.65 -27.30 21.93
C PRO A 92 13.13 -27.48 21.83
N SER A 93 12.50 -28.03 22.87
CA SER A 93 11.04 -28.12 22.90
C SER A 93 10.41 -26.72 22.95
N PRO A 94 9.18 -26.53 22.42
CA PRO A 94 8.47 -25.26 22.52
C PRO A 94 8.31 -24.79 23.96
N SER A 95 8.07 -25.71 24.90
CA SER A 95 7.95 -25.39 26.33
C SER A 95 9.27 -24.87 26.91
N ASP A 96 10.42 -25.46 26.55
CA ASP A 96 11.73 -24.96 27.00
C ASP A 96 12.02 -23.58 26.45
N ASP A 97 11.67 -23.33 25.18
CA ASP A 97 11.81 -22.01 24.56
C ASP A 97 10.88 -20.98 25.23
N CYS A 98 9.65 -21.36 25.58
CA CYS A 98 8.73 -20.51 26.34
C CYS A 98 9.28 -20.15 27.72
N GLN A 99 9.85 -21.13 28.44
CA GLN A 99 10.48 -20.89 29.74
C GLN A 99 11.71 -19.96 29.63
N ARG A 100 12.53 -20.13 28.59
CA ARG A 100 13.66 -19.23 28.32
C ARG A 100 13.20 -17.81 28.02
N LEU A 101 12.15 -17.65 27.20
CA LEU A 101 11.56 -16.34 26.91
C LEU A 101 10.98 -15.72 28.18
N ARG A 102 10.28 -16.49 29.02
CA ARG A 102 9.73 -15.98 30.27
C ARG A 102 10.84 -15.48 31.21
N LYS A 103 11.91 -16.25 31.38
CA LYS A 103 13.09 -15.82 32.14
C LYS A 103 13.77 -14.58 31.57
N ALA A 104 13.76 -14.42 30.25
CA ALA A 104 14.30 -13.23 29.59
C ALA A 104 13.49 -11.96 29.89
N PHE A 105 12.24 -12.10 30.30
CA PHE A 105 11.34 -11.02 30.70
C PHE A 105 11.31 -10.80 32.23
N GLU A 106 12.02 -11.62 33.02
CA GLU A 106 12.01 -11.53 34.48
C GLU A 106 13.03 -10.52 34.99
N GLY A 107 12.61 -9.67 35.92
CA GLY A 107 13.48 -8.73 36.63
C GLY A 107 13.38 -7.30 36.10
N TRP A 108 14.40 -6.50 36.37
CA TRP A 108 14.48 -5.12 35.87
C TRP A 108 15.24 -5.12 34.54
N GLY A 109 14.52 -4.86 33.46
CA GLY A 109 15.04 -4.92 32.09
C GLY A 109 14.81 -6.27 31.42
N THR A 110 15.33 -6.43 30.21
CA THR A 110 15.01 -7.55 29.32
C THR A 110 16.30 -8.18 28.80
N ASP A 111 16.42 -9.50 28.80
CA ASP A 111 17.56 -10.18 28.16
C ASP A 111 17.35 -10.30 26.65
N GLU A 112 17.72 -9.26 25.90
CA GLU A 112 17.52 -9.24 24.44
C GLU A 112 18.31 -10.34 23.71
N LYS A 113 19.44 -10.78 24.28
CA LYS A 113 20.28 -11.83 23.68
C LYS A 113 19.57 -13.17 23.73
N ALA A 114 18.92 -13.49 24.85
CA ALA A 114 18.11 -14.70 24.98
C ALA A 114 16.95 -14.69 23.98
N ILE A 115 16.26 -13.55 23.83
CA ILE A 115 15.15 -13.39 22.88
C ILE A 115 15.63 -13.63 21.45
N ILE A 116 16.74 -13.00 21.04
CA ILE A 116 17.33 -13.19 19.70
C ILE A 116 17.75 -14.65 19.50
N TRP A 117 18.35 -15.27 20.52
CA TRP A 117 18.80 -16.66 20.43
C TRP A 117 17.65 -17.64 20.21
N VAL A 118 16.51 -17.40 20.87
CA VAL A 118 15.29 -18.18 20.64
C VAL A 118 14.66 -17.76 19.31
N LEU A 119 14.01 -16.59 19.24
CA LEU A 119 13.15 -16.23 18.11
C LEU A 119 13.93 -16.06 16.80
N GLY A 120 15.13 -15.49 16.85
CA GLY A 120 15.99 -15.28 15.68
C GLY A 120 16.52 -16.57 15.04
N HIS A 121 16.38 -17.72 15.71
CA HIS A 121 16.82 -19.03 15.22
C HIS A 121 15.68 -20.06 15.19
N ARG A 122 14.43 -19.62 15.03
CA ARG A 122 13.26 -20.48 14.80
C ARG A 122 12.56 -20.11 13.51
N ASN A 123 12.12 -21.10 12.76
CA ASN A 123 11.32 -20.89 11.55
C ASN A 123 9.88 -20.47 11.88
N ALA A 124 9.08 -20.10 10.87
CA ALA A 124 7.71 -19.61 11.07
C ALA A 124 6.83 -20.62 11.83
N SER A 125 6.85 -21.90 11.45
CA SER A 125 6.08 -22.96 12.10
C SER A 125 6.47 -23.14 13.57
N GLN A 126 7.78 -23.10 13.87
CA GLN A 126 8.30 -23.18 15.24
C GLN A 126 7.90 -21.97 16.07
N ARG A 127 8.00 -20.74 15.53
CA ARG A 127 7.58 -19.53 16.24
C ARG A 127 6.09 -19.53 16.52
N ARG A 128 5.27 -20.00 15.59
CA ARG A 128 3.83 -20.19 15.80
C ARG A 128 3.57 -21.15 16.96
N LEU A 129 4.22 -22.32 16.96
CA LEU A 129 4.07 -23.30 18.04
C LEU A 129 4.54 -22.77 19.39
N ILE A 130 5.63 -21.99 19.42
CA ILE A 130 6.09 -21.30 20.63
C ILE A 130 5.04 -20.30 21.11
N SER A 131 4.47 -19.48 20.23
CA SER A 131 3.41 -18.53 20.61
C SER A 131 2.17 -19.22 21.18
N GLU A 132 1.72 -20.31 20.54
CA GLU A 132 0.58 -21.12 21.01
C GLU A 132 0.89 -21.77 22.37
N THR A 133 2.09 -22.34 22.54
CA THR A 133 2.52 -22.96 23.81
C THR A 133 2.67 -21.92 24.92
N TYR A 134 3.21 -20.73 24.60
CA TYR A 134 3.39 -19.64 25.56
C TYR A 134 2.03 -19.16 26.10
N GLN A 135 1.04 -19.02 25.21
CA GLN A 135 -0.34 -18.70 25.60
C GLN A 135 -0.94 -19.76 26.53
N GLN A 136 -0.70 -21.06 26.27
CA GLN A 136 -1.21 -22.14 27.10
C GLN A 136 -0.52 -22.24 28.48
N LEU A 137 0.76 -21.89 28.56
CA LEU A 137 1.54 -21.99 29.81
C LEU A 137 1.36 -20.78 30.73
N TYR A 138 1.12 -19.60 30.17
CA TYR A 138 1.13 -18.34 30.92
C TYR A 138 -0.15 -17.52 30.78
N ASP A 139 -1.15 -18.03 30.08
CA ASP A 139 -2.44 -17.37 29.82
C ASP A 139 -2.31 -15.96 29.22
N GLN A 140 -1.18 -15.69 28.55
CA GLN A 140 -0.86 -14.40 27.96
C GLN A 140 -0.21 -14.60 26.57
N PRO A 141 -0.58 -13.80 25.56
CA PRO A 141 0.00 -13.97 24.24
C PRO A 141 1.43 -13.44 24.23
N LEU A 142 2.34 -14.21 23.61
CA LEU A 142 3.77 -13.89 23.56
C LEU A 142 4.03 -12.49 22.98
N VAL A 143 3.26 -12.11 21.96
CA VAL A 143 3.40 -10.81 21.28
C VAL A 143 3.09 -9.64 22.22
N ASP A 144 2.10 -9.77 23.12
CA ASP A 144 1.79 -8.72 24.08
C ASP A 144 2.87 -8.60 25.15
N SER A 145 3.46 -9.72 25.59
CA SER A 145 4.64 -9.69 26.47
C SER A 145 5.82 -9.00 25.77
N LEU A 146 6.07 -9.28 24.48
CA LEU A 146 7.12 -8.59 23.74
C LEU A 146 6.84 -7.09 23.59
N HIS A 147 5.58 -6.68 23.47
CA HIS A 147 5.19 -5.28 23.45
C HIS A 147 5.42 -4.56 24.78
N SER A 148 5.27 -5.24 25.92
CA SER A 148 5.53 -4.65 27.24
C SER A 148 7.02 -4.54 27.56
N GLU A 149 7.80 -5.55 27.15
CA GLU A 149 9.22 -5.65 27.51
C GLU A 149 10.18 -4.95 26.53
N LEU A 150 9.78 -4.76 25.27
CA LEU A 150 10.66 -4.21 24.24
C LEU A 150 10.15 -2.86 23.73
N SER A 151 11.09 -1.97 23.44
CA SER A 151 10.81 -0.65 22.88
C SER A 151 11.69 -0.32 21.68
N GLY A 152 11.35 0.79 21.00
CA GLY A 152 12.10 1.29 19.86
C GLY A 152 12.07 0.36 18.64
N ASP A 153 13.12 0.47 17.81
CA ASP A 153 13.21 -0.28 16.55
C ASP A 153 13.47 -1.76 16.77
N PHE A 154 14.18 -2.12 17.85
CA PHE A 154 14.43 -3.51 18.21
C PHE A 154 13.13 -4.24 18.55
N GLY A 155 12.28 -3.66 19.41
CA GLY A 155 10.99 -4.25 19.76
C GLY A 155 10.12 -4.48 18.52
N LYS A 156 9.99 -3.47 17.66
CA LYS A 156 9.26 -3.60 16.39
C LYS A 156 9.81 -4.75 15.54
N ALA A 157 11.12 -4.83 15.36
CA ALA A 157 11.74 -5.89 14.56
C ALA A 157 11.45 -7.29 15.11
N VAL A 158 11.56 -7.48 16.43
CA VAL A 158 11.28 -8.78 17.08
C VAL A 158 9.80 -9.14 16.97
N ILE A 159 8.90 -8.18 17.19
CA ILE A 159 7.45 -8.40 17.11
C ILE A 159 7.04 -8.78 15.69
N PHE A 160 7.44 -8.00 14.68
CA PHE A 160 7.16 -8.32 13.29
C PHE A 160 7.79 -9.64 12.85
N TRP A 161 8.97 -9.99 13.38
CA TRP A 161 9.58 -11.29 13.13
C TRP A 161 8.79 -12.44 13.75
N THR A 162 8.19 -12.23 14.92
CA THR A 162 7.45 -13.25 15.67
C THR A 162 6.14 -13.65 15.00
N TYR A 163 5.46 -12.70 14.36
CA TYR A 163 4.24 -12.99 13.59
C TYR A 163 4.45 -14.05 12.50
N ASP A 164 3.37 -14.80 12.24
CA ASP A 164 3.29 -15.66 11.05
C ASP A 164 3.38 -14.77 9.79
N PRO A 165 4.11 -15.17 8.73
CA PRO A 165 4.37 -14.28 7.59
C PRO A 165 3.11 -13.65 6.94
N PRO A 166 2.00 -14.38 6.72
CA PRO A 166 0.76 -13.78 6.23
C PRO A 166 0.13 -12.75 7.17
N VAL A 167 0.13 -13.03 8.48
CA VAL A 167 -0.37 -12.12 9.52
C VAL A 167 0.47 -10.85 9.57
N ARG A 168 1.80 -11.01 9.54
CA ARG A 168 2.76 -9.89 9.51
C ARG A 168 2.47 -8.94 8.34
N ASP A 169 2.32 -9.50 7.15
CA ASP A 169 2.12 -8.72 5.93
C ASP A 169 0.72 -8.07 5.92
N ALA A 170 -0.31 -8.73 6.47
CA ALA A 170 -1.63 -8.13 6.67
C ALA A 170 -1.58 -6.91 7.62
N ILE A 171 -0.84 -7.00 8.72
CA ILE A 171 -0.62 -5.89 9.65
C ILE A 171 0.10 -4.74 8.94
N LEU A 172 1.18 -5.03 8.18
CA LEU A 172 1.91 -4.02 7.42
C LEU A 172 1.03 -3.33 6.36
N ALA A 173 0.13 -4.09 5.70
CA ALA A 173 -0.83 -3.53 4.76
C ALA A 173 -1.84 -2.60 5.44
N ASN A 174 -2.36 -2.98 6.60
CA ASN A 174 -3.28 -2.13 7.36
C ASN A 174 -2.57 -0.87 7.89
N GLU A 175 -1.36 -0.99 8.44
CA GLU A 175 -0.56 0.16 8.88
C GLU A 175 -0.29 1.15 7.73
N ALA A 176 -0.07 0.62 6.52
CA ALA A 176 0.08 1.42 5.30
C ALA A 176 -1.22 2.17 4.96
N LEU A 177 -2.39 1.58 5.14
CA LEU A 177 -3.69 2.23 4.86
C LEU A 177 -4.08 3.26 5.93
N GLN A 178 -3.86 2.95 7.21
CA GLN A 178 -4.28 3.80 8.33
C GLN A 178 -3.36 5.00 8.58
N THR A 179 -2.23 5.08 7.88
CA THR A 179 -1.27 6.16 8.10
C THR A 179 -1.80 7.51 7.62
N LYS A 180 -1.60 8.56 8.44
CA LYS A 180 -1.94 9.95 8.07
C LYS A 180 -0.90 10.59 7.14
N ARG A 181 0.13 9.85 6.75
CA ARG A 181 1.22 10.37 5.91
C ARG A 181 0.71 10.62 4.49
N LYS A 182 1.05 11.79 3.94
CA LYS A 182 0.72 12.14 2.56
C LYS A 182 1.76 11.59 1.59
N GLY A 183 1.33 11.26 0.38
CA GLY A 183 2.19 10.81 -0.73
C GLY A 183 2.22 9.30 -0.90
N ILE A 184 2.67 8.81 -2.05
CA ILE A 184 2.53 7.39 -2.44
C ILE A 184 3.43 6.41 -1.67
N ASN A 185 4.47 6.90 -1.00
CA ASN A 185 5.50 6.04 -0.40
C ASN A 185 4.97 5.14 0.71
N HIS A 186 3.90 5.54 1.39
CA HIS A 186 3.30 4.71 2.43
C HIS A 186 2.55 3.50 1.87
N LEU A 187 2.24 3.48 0.57
CA LEU A 187 1.54 2.39 -0.10
C LEU A 187 2.50 1.33 -0.68
N LEU A 188 3.81 1.61 -0.64
CA LEU A 188 4.84 0.68 -1.14
C LEU A 188 4.78 -0.72 -0.49
N PRO A 189 4.50 -0.87 0.83
CA PRO A 189 4.35 -2.20 1.42
C PRO A 189 3.25 -3.03 0.75
N ILE A 190 2.12 -2.42 0.39
CA ILE A 190 1.01 -3.11 -0.30
C ILE A 190 1.44 -3.57 -1.69
N VAL A 191 2.14 -2.72 -2.43
CA VAL A 191 2.69 -3.07 -3.75
C VAL A 191 3.72 -4.19 -3.64
N GLU A 192 4.59 -4.14 -2.63
CA GLU A 192 5.60 -5.16 -2.38
C GLU A 192 4.97 -6.51 -2.03
N ILE A 193 3.98 -6.53 -1.13
CA ILE A 193 3.23 -7.74 -0.80
C ILE A 193 2.56 -8.33 -2.04
N ALA A 194 1.92 -7.51 -2.88
CA ALA A 194 1.25 -7.97 -4.08
C ALA A 194 2.19 -8.52 -5.17
N CYS A 195 3.41 -7.99 -5.26
CA CYS A 195 4.28 -8.23 -6.42
C CYS A 195 5.52 -9.09 -6.13
N ALA A 196 6.00 -9.11 -4.88
CA ALA A 196 7.21 -9.84 -4.48
C ALA A 196 6.91 -11.19 -3.82
N THR A 197 5.63 -11.51 -3.59
CA THR A 197 5.22 -12.76 -2.92
C THR A 197 4.64 -13.77 -3.91
N SER A 198 4.59 -15.04 -3.50
CA SER A 198 3.93 -16.06 -4.31
C SER A 198 2.40 -15.84 -4.31
N PRO A 199 1.69 -16.28 -5.37
CA PRO A 199 0.23 -16.16 -5.41
C PRO A 199 -0.46 -16.83 -4.22
N HIS A 200 0.08 -17.97 -3.76
CA HIS A 200 -0.37 -18.67 -2.56
C HIS A 200 -0.21 -17.83 -1.28
N HIS A 201 0.92 -17.14 -1.13
CA HIS A 201 1.16 -16.28 0.03
C HIS A 201 0.22 -15.07 0.03
N LEU A 202 -0.01 -14.43 -1.13
CA LEU A 202 -0.95 -13.30 -1.22
C LEU A 202 -2.38 -13.69 -0.80
N ILE A 203 -2.84 -14.89 -1.17
CA ILE A 203 -4.13 -15.40 -0.71
C ILE A 203 -4.14 -15.61 0.81
N ALA A 204 -3.07 -16.18 1.38
CA ALA A 204 -2.96 -16.34 2.83
C ALA A 204 -2.97 -14.97 3.54
N VAL A 205 -2.33 -13.95 2.98
CA VAL A 205 -2.36 -12.57 3.51
C VAL A 205 -3.78 -12.02 3.50
N ARG A 206 -4.53 -12.19 2.40
CA ARG A 206 -5.93 -11.75 2.30
C ARG A 206 -6.82 -12.44 3.33
N GLN A 207 -6.65 -13.75 3.52
CA GLN A 207 -7.36 -14.51 4.56
C GLN A 207 -7.02 -14.01 5.97
N ALA A 208 -5.74 -13.77 6.25
CA ALA A 208 -5.30 -13.20 7.52
C ALA A 208 -5.87 -11.79 7.73
N TYR A 209 -5.90 -10.95 6.70
CA TYR A 209 -6.47 -9.60 6.73
C TYR A 209 -7.95 -9.63 7.10
N CYS A 210 -8.74 -10.46 6.41
CA CYS A 210 -10.17 -10.64 6.73
C CYS A 210 -10.38 -11.10 8.17
N SER A 211 -9.53 -12.01 8.65
CA SER A 211 -9.62 -12.56 10.01
C SER A 211 -9.28 -11.52 11.08
N LEU A 212 -8.34 -10.61 10.81
CA LEU A 212 -7.89 -9.58 11.76
C LEU A 212 -8.81 -8.36 11.78
N TYR A 213 -9.32 -7.94 10.61
CA TYR A 213 -9.99 -6.64 10.45
C TYR A 213 -11.47 -6.74 10.08
N ASN A 214 -12.00 -7.95 9.89
CA ASN A 214 -13.39 -8.19 9.50
C ASN A 214 -13.82 -7.48 8.19
N CYS A 215 -12.86 -7.16 7.32
CA CYS A 215 -13.08 -6.62 5.99
C CYS A 215 -12.03 -7.18 5.03
N SER A 216 -12.31 -7.15 3.73
CA SER A 216 -11.29 -7.52 2.74
C SER A 216 -10.26 -6.40 2.56
N LEU A 217 -9.03 -6.79 2.21
CA LEU A 217 -7.97 -5.83 1.87
C LEU A 217 -8.40 -4.92 0.71
N GLU A 218 -9.15 -5.46 -0.24
CA GLU A 218 -9.70 -4.75 -1.38
C GLU A 218 -10.71 -3.67 -0.97
N GLU A 219 -11.67 -4.01 -0.11
CA GLU A 219 -12.67 -3.05 0.40
C GLU A 219 -12.00 -1.93 1.17
N ASP A 220 -11.01 -2.24 2.00
CA ASP A 220 -10.30 -1.24 2.78
C ASP A 220 -9.51 -0.29 1.84
N ILE A 221 -8.81 -0.82 0.85
CA ILE A 221 -8.16 -0.03 -0.21
C ILE A 221 -9.17 0.87 -0.93
N LEU A 222 -10.34 0.33 -1.30
CA LEU A 222 -11.39 1.09 -2.00
C LEU A 222 -11.95 2.23 -1.14
N SER A 223 -12.09 2.02 0.16
CA SER A 223 -12.63 3.00 1.10
C SER A 223 -11.62 4.10 1.46
N THR A 224 -10.35 3.73 1.61
CA THR A 224 -9.30 4.59 2.17
C THR A 224 -8.57 5.40 1.10
N ILE A 225 -8.28 4.81 -0.06
CA ILE A 225 -7.42 5.42 -1.09
C ILE A 225 -8.26 6.16 -2.11
N SER A 226 -7.87 7.36 -2.54
CA SER A 226 -8.55 8.08 -3.63
C SER A 226 -8.04 7.67 -5.04
N SER A 227 -8.84 7.95 -6.06
CA SER A 227 -8.42 7.84 -7.48
C SER A 227 -7.20 8.74 -7.76
N PRO A 228 -6.23 8.35 -8.62
CA PRO A 228 -6.23 7.21 -9.56
C PRO A 228 -5.64 5.90 -9.04
N PHE A 229 -4.87 5.93 -7.94
CA PHE A 229 -4.08 4.78 -7.48
C PHE A 229 -4.92 3.62 -6.93
N ARG A 230 -6.14 3.93 -6.46
CA ARG A 230 -7.11 2.93 -5.98
C ARG A 230 -7.28 1.77 -6.96
N LYS A 231 -7.53 2.08 -8.24
CA LYS A 231 -7.80 1.08 -9.28
C LYS A 231 -6.59 0.17 -9.50
N THR A 232 -5.40 0.75 -9.56
CA THR A 232 -4.13 0.03 -9.70
C THR A 232 -3.87 -0.91 -8.53
N LEU A 233 -4.05 -0.44 -7.30
CA LEU A 233 -3.76 -1.25 -6.11
C LEU A 233 -4.71 -2.43 -5.98
N VAL A 234 -6.01 -2.22 -6.19
CA VAL A 234 -6.99 -3.32 -6.24
C VAL A 234 -6.61 -4.32 -7.33
N GLY A 235 -6.28 -3.84 -8.53
CA GLY A 235 -5.82 -4.69 -9.64
C GLY A 235 -4.55 -5.50 -9.34
N LEU A 236 -3.72 -5.07 -8.38
CA LEU A 236 -2.53 -5.80 -7.95
C LEU A 236 -2.80 -6.82 -6.84
N VAL A 237 -3.65 -6.49 -5.85
CA VAL A 237 -3.90 -7.36 -4.68
C VAL A 237 -4.95 -8.43 -4.93
N SER A 238 -5.89 -8.20 -5.84
CA SER A 238 -7.00 -9.12 -6.11
C SER A 238 -6.63 -10.40 -6.86
N PRO A 239 -5.73 -10.39 -7.88
CA PRO A 239 -5.50 -11.55 -8.73
C PRO A 239 -4.80 -12.71 -8.01
N TYR A 240 -5.22 -13.92 -8.33
CA TYR A 240 -4.45 -15.13 -8.08
C TYR A 240 -3.70 -15.51 -9.36
N ARG A 241 -2.43 -15.10 -9.46
CA ARG A 241 -1.63 -15.28 -10.68
C ARG A 241 -1.30 -16.77 -10.89
N TYR A 242 -1.25 -17.16 -12.16
CA TYR A 242 -0.80 -18.50 -12.53
C TYR A 242 0.71 -18.62 -12.30
N ASP A 243 1.14 -19.65 -11.56
CA ASP A 243 2.51 -19.80 -11.04
C ASP A 243 3.38 -20.80 -11.83
N LYS A 244 2.92 -21.30 -12.99
CA LYS A 244 3.74 -22.22 -13.81
C LYS A 244 4.52 -21.48 -14.88
N GLU A 245 5.68 -21.99 -15.23
CA GLU A 245 6.55 -21.45 -16.27
C GLU A 245 6.01 -21.74 -17.68
N VAL A 246 4.93 -21.04 -18.05
CA VAL A 246 4.32 -21.09 -19.38
C VAL A 246 4.37 -19.69 -19.96
N VAL A 247 5.01 -19.56 -21.12
CA VAL A 247 5.23 -18.29 -21.81
C VAL A 247 4.76 -18.40 -23.25
N ASN A 248 4.02 -17.39 -23.71
CA ASN A 248 3.65 -17.22 -25.11
C ASN A 248 4.30 -15.94 -25.65
N MET A 249 5.20 -16.11 -26.61
CA MET A 249 6.00 -15.02 -27.18
C MET A 249 5.18 -14.10 -28.10
N ASP A 250 4.16 -14.60 -28.79
CA ASP A 250 3.30 -13.78 -29.64
C ASP A 250 2.48 -12.82 -28.78
N VAL A 251 1.93 -13.35 -27.68
CA VAL A 251 1.23 -12.53 -26.68
C VAL A 251 2.18 -11.53 -26.05
N ALA A 252 3.40 -11.95 -25.67
CA ALA A 252 4.40 -11.06 -25.08
C ALA A 252 4.74 -9.86 -25.99
N ASN A 253 4.90 -10.11 -27.30
CA ASN A 253 5.13 -9.06 -28.29
C ASN A 253 3.94 -8.11 -28.43
N SER A 254 2.71 -8.65 -28.51
CA SER A 254 1.50 -7.83 -28.60
C SER A 254 1.31 -6.95 -27.35
N GLU A 255 1.59 -7.49 -26.16
CA GLU A 255 1.48 -6.76 -24.89
C GLU A 255 2.58 -5.71 -24.75
N ALA A 256 3.79 -5.98 -25.22
CA ALA A 256 4.86 -4.99 -25.24
C ALA A 256 4.45 -3.76 -26.07
N ALA A 257 3.81 -3.96 -27.23
CA ALA A 257 3.29 -2.87 -28.05
C ALA A 257 2.16 -2.10 -27.35
N LEU A 258 1.23 -2.81 -26.70
CA LEU A 258 0.15 -2.20 -25.91
C LEU A 258 0.70 -1.34 -24.76
N LEU A 259 1.71 -1.83 -24.04
CA LEU A 259 2.37 -1.08 -22.97
C LEU A 259 3.05 0.17 -23.52
N HIS A 260 3.72 0.07 -24.66
CA HIS A 260 4.40 1.21 -25.29
C HIS A 260 3.42 2.31 -25.67
N GLU A 261 2.34 1.96 -26.38
CA GLU A 261 1.29 2.91 -26.77
C GLU A 261 0.64 3.59 -25.56
N ALA A 262 0.40 2.85 -24.48
CA ALA A 262 -0.15 3.41 -23.25
C ALA A 262 0.82 4.38 -22.54
N ILE A 263 2.13 4.06 -22.54
CA ILE A 263 3.19 4.91 -21.98
C ILE A 263 3.33 6.20 -22.79
N GLU A 264 3.40 6.12 -24.12
CA GLU A 264 3.49 7.29 -25.01
C GLU A 264 2.31 8.25 -24.82
N ARG A 265 1.10 7.69 -24.65
CA ARG A 265 -0.12 8.47 -24.40
C ARG A 265 -0.27 8.93 -22.95
N LYS A 266 0.60 8.49 -22.03
CA LYS A 266 0.52 8.74 -20.58
C LYS A 266 -0.80 8.27 -19.96
N GLN A 267 -1.35 7.17 -20.46
CA GLN A 267 -2.62 6.59 -20.02
C GLN A 267 -2.36 5.26 -19.30
N LEU A 268 -1.62 5.33 -18.19
CA LEU A 268 -1.19 4.15 -17.41
C LEU A 268 -2.30 3.54 -16.54
N ASP A 269 -3.40 4.26 -16.38
CA ASP A 269 -4.61 3.85 -15.66
C ASP A 269 -5.62 3.08 -16.53
N GLN A 270 -5.28 2.83 -17.80
CA GLN A 270 -6.06 2.00 -18.69
C GLN A 270 -6.20 0.56 -18.17
N ASP A 271 -7.38 -0.02 -18.38
CA ASP A 271 -7.67 -1.40 -18.00
C ASP A 271 -6.74 -2.42 -18.65
N SER A 272 -6.28 -2.15 -19.88
CA SER A 272 -5.31 -2.98 -20.60
C SER A 272 -3.99 -3.11 -19.83
N VAL A 273 -3.42 -1.99 -19.40
CA VAL A 273 -2.15 -1.94 -18.65
C VAL A 273 -2.31 -2.64 -17.29
N LEU A 274 -3.38 -2.33 -16.57
CA LEU A 274 -3.67 -2.94 -15.28
C LEU A 274 -3.89 -4.45 -15.39
N TRP A 275 -4.57 -4.89 -16.45
CA TRP A 275 -4.78 -6.31 -16.70
C TRP A 275 -3.48 -7.04 -16.98
N VAL A 276 -2.60 -6.48 -17.83
CA VAL A 276 -1.28 -7.06 -18.09
C VAL A 276 -0.49 -7.16 -16.78
N LEU A 277 -0.30 -6.04 -16.07
CA LEU A 277 0.54 -5.99 -14.86
C LEU A 277 -0.03 -6.78 -13.67
N GLY A 278 -1.36 -6.83 -13.54
CA GLY A 278 -2.06 -7.46 -12.43
C GLY A 278 -2.28 -8.96 -12.60
N THR A 279 -2.65 -9.40 -13.80
CA THR A 279 -3.12 -10.79 -14.01
C THR A 279 -2.06 -11.72 -14.58
N ARG A 280 -1.09 -11.18 -15.33
CA ARG A 280 -0.10 -12.03 -15.99
C ARG A 280 0.84 -12.68 -14.98
N ASN A 281 1.15 -13.93 -15.30
CA ASN A 281 2.20 -14.71 -14.68
C ASN A 281 3.54 -13.94 -14.70
N ILE A 282 4.34 -14.07 -13.65
CA ILE A 282 5.67 -13.47 -13.55
C ILE A 282 6.58 -13.87 -14.73
N PHE A 283 6.50 -15.12 -15.20
CA PHE A 283 7.28 -15.59 -16.35
C PHE A 283 6.83 -14.96 -17.67
N GLN A 284 5.52 -14.77 -17.85
CA GLN A 284 4.99 -14.06 -19.01
C GLN A 284 5.38 -12.58 -18.97
N LEU A 285 5.27 -11.92 -17.81
CA LEU A 285 5.67 -10.51 -17.64
C LEU A 285 7.17 -10.30 -17.93
N ARG A 286 8.03 -11.25 -17.52
CA ARG A 286 9.45 -11.28 -17.91
C ARG A 286 9.62 -11.19 -19.41
N ALA A 287 8.95 -12.09 -20.13
CA ALA A 287 9.04 -12.14 -21.57
C ALA A 287 8.47 -10.88 -22.23
N THR A 288 7.34 -10.35 -21.75
CA THR A 288 6.75 -9.11 -22.25
C THR A 288 7.70 -7.93 -22.08
N PHE A 289 8.35 -7.77 -20.92
CA PHE A 289 9.32 -6.69 -20.71
C PHE A 289 10.60 -6.87 -21.52
N GLN A 290 11.04 -8.11 -21.73
CA GLN A 290 12.16 -8.41 -22.62
C GLN A 290 11.83 -8.04 -24.07
N CYS A 291 10.63 -8.39 -24.56
CA CYS A 291 10.17 -8.01 -25.90
C CYS A 291 10.08 -6.48 -26.04
N TYR A 292 9.61 -5.80 -24.99
CA TYR A 292 9.57 -4.34 -24.96
C TYR A 292 10.97 -3.72 -25.12
N GLU A 293 11.95 -4.17 -24.33
CA GLU A 293 13.32 -3.66 -24.42
C GLU A 293 13.94 -3.93 -25.79
N GLN A 294 13.68 -5.12 -26.37
CA GLN A 294 14.15 -5.48 -27.71
C GLN A 294 13.54 -4.61 -28.81
N ASN A 295 12.24 -4.30 -28.72
CA ASN A 295 11.53 -3.56 -29.76
C ASN A 295 11.75 -2.05 -29.67
N TYR A 296 11.91 -1.50 -28.47
CA TYR A 296 11.95 -0.06 -28.22
C TYR A 296 13.28 0.46 -27.68
N GLY A 297 14.26 -0.42 -27.43
CA GLY A 297 15.64 -0.05 -27.07
C GLY A 297 15.83 0.55 -25.69
N SER A 298 14.77 0.65 -24.87
CA SER A 298 14.82 1.09 -23.48
C SER A 298 13.91 0.19 -22.63
N PRO A 299 14.32 -0.15 -21.40
CA PRO A 299 13.47 -0.96 -20.53
C PRO A 299 12.29 -0.12 -20.03
N VAL A 300 11.18 -0.81 -19.71
CA VAL A 300 9.89 -0.17 -19.35
C VAL A 300 10.00 0.80 -18.17
N ASP A 301 10.96 0.59 -17.26
CA ASP A 301 11.16 1.42 -16.06
C ASP A 301 11.92 2.73 -16.29
N GLU A 302 12.57 2.87 -17.45
CA GLU A 302 13.36 4.07 -17.79
C GLU A 302 12.57 5.11 -18.62
N VAL A 303 11.38 4.73 -19.12
CA VAL A 303 10.51 5.56 -19.99
C VAL A 303 9.44 6.29 -19.18
#